data_AF-A0A5N6EWG4-F1
#
_entry.id   AF-A0A5N6EWG4-F1
#
_cell.length_a   1.000
_cell.length_b   1.000
_cell.length_c   1.000
_cell.angle_alpha   90.00
_cell.angle_beta   90.00
_cell.angle_gamma   90.00
#
_symmetry.space_group_name_H-M   'P 1'
#
loop_
_entity.id
_entity.type
_entity.pdbx_description
1 polymer ?
#
loop_
_entity_poly.entity_id
_entity_poly.type
_entity_poly.pdbx_seq_one_letter_code
_entity_poly.pdbx_strand_id
1 'polypeptide(L)'
;MAPSYIPKLGTAPSVPRDARETYNTLKLGGVVIVPTDVGYALLTSTQTGIQRIFAAKDRREGHNIGIIGTYKQHRQIHVLSEAKFEMTRVLTEDMAMIVGIIAKYDTKSLHPRLAALDPATLSQVTKGDTVSIAVPEGPFLRELGRLCDEDPEGMLMFGTSANLTGQGQRFRIEDIESRVIDAVDLVVDYGLQKWQVYRRGGVNFDAENMKVLRKGAGYEVFRDRMLRWFPNLLKDADVSIEEDPDFQISEPGMPAT
;
A
#
# COMPACT_ATOMS: atom_id res chain seq x y z
N MET A 1 -6.13 -22.79 -12.08
CA MET A 1 -6.27 -23.60 -10.85
C MET A 1 -6.99 -22.76 -9.82
N ALA A 2 -7.75 -23.35 -8.91
CA ALA A 2 -8.36 -22.57 -7.83
C ALA A 2 -7.27 -22.02 -6.89
N PRO A 3 -7.44 -20.81 -6.32
CA PRO A 3 -6.48 -20.27 -5.37
C PRO A 3 -6.39 -21.14 -4.11
N SER A 4 -5.19 -21.22 -3.53
CA SER A 4 -5.04 -21.73 -2.17
C SER A 4 -5.44 -20.66 -1.15
N TYR A 5 -5.87 -21.09 0.04
CA TYR A 5 -6.27 -20.21 1.14
C TYR A 5 -5.42 -20.48 2.36
N ILE A 6 -4.88 -19.42 2.94
CA ILE A 6 -4.15 -19.47 4.21
C ILE A 6 -4.60 -18.36 5.16
N PRO A 7 -4.64 -18.61 6.48
CA PRO A 7 -4.63 -19.93 7.09
C PRO A 7 -5.84 -20.78 6.64
N LYS A 8 -5.78 -22.09 6.86
CA LYS A 8 -6.96 -22.95 6.65
C LYS A 8 -8.07 -22.52 7.62
N LEU A 9 -9.32 -22.58 7.17
CA LEU A 9 -10.46 -22.29 8.05
C LEU A 9 -10.40 -23.13 9.33
N GLY A 10 -10.55 -22.47 10.48
CA GLY A 10 -10.45 -23.11 11.79
C GLY A 10 -9.03 -23.22 12.35
N THR A 11 -8.01 -22.66 11.69
CA THR A 11 -6.65 -22.56 12.24
C THR A 11 -6.24 -21.11 12.50
N ALA A 12 -5.40 -20.90 13.52
CA ALA A 12 -4.91 -19.57 13.84
C ALA A 12 -3.94 -19.07 12.74
N PRO A 13 -3.98 -17.77 12.40
CA PRO A 13 -3.01 -17.17 11.49
C PRO A 13 -1.61 -17.24 12.09
N SER A 14 -0.60 -17.39 11.23
CA SER A 14 0.81 -17.38 11.62
C SER A 14 1.55 -16.44 10.68
N VAL A 15 1.72 -15.19 11.10
CA VAL A 15 2.38 -14.15 10.29
C VAL A 15 3.68 -14.62 9.65
N PRO A 16 4.65 -15.23 10.37
CA PRO A 16 5.90 -15.67 9.74
C PRO A 16 5.70 -16.75 8.67
N ARG A 17 4.82 -17.74 8.91
CA ARG A 17 4.54 -18.81 7.94
C ARG A 17 3.80 -18.25 6.73
N ASP A 18 2.72 -17.52 6.98
CA ASP A 18 1.81 -17.06 5.94
C ASP A 18 2.51 -16.01 5.05
N ALA A 19 3.37 -15.16 5.63
CA ALA A 19 4.23 -14.24 4.87
C ALA A 19 5.30 -14.99 4.07
N ARG A 20 5.90 -16.06 4.60
CA ARG A 20 6.86 -16.89 3.87
C ARG A 20 6.23 -17.60 2.68
N GLU A 21 5.04 -18.16 2.86
CA GLU A 21 4.28 -18.78 1.77
C GLU A 21 3.92 -17.75 0.69
N THR A 22 3.45 -16.57 1.10
CA THR A 22 3.15 -15.46 0.19
C THR A 22 4.38 -15.00 -0.58
N TYR A 23 5.51 -14.82 0.10
CA TYR A 23 6.79 -14.47 -0.50
C TYR A 23 7.20 -15.51 -1.57
N ASN A 24 7.09 -16.80 -1.25
CA ASN A 24 7.44 -17.87 -2.19
C ASN A 24 6.52 -17.84 -3.43
N THR A 25 5.21 -17.63 -3.24
CA THR A 25 4.26 -17.49 -4.36
C THR A 25 4.61 -16.32 -5.25
N LEU A 26 4.93 -15.15 -4.66
CA LEU A 26 5.37 -13.98 -5.41
C LEU A 26 6.70 -14.24 -6.14
N LYS A 27 7.67 -14.90 -5.49
CA LYS A 27 8.97 -15.22 -6.09
C LYS A 27 8.85 -16.15 -7.30
N LEU A 28 7.85 -17.03 -7.31
CA LEU A 28 7.50 -17.89 -8.44
C LEU A 28 6.67 -17.17 -9.53
N GLY A 29 6.45 -15.86 -9.40
CA GLY A 29 5.71 -15.03 -10.35
C GLY A 29 4.19 -15.06 -10.19
N GLY A 30 3.69 -15.58 -9.06
CA GLY A 30 2.27 -15.66 -8.77
C GLY A 30 1.63 -14.32 -8.39
N VAL A 31 0.30 -14.28 -8.42
CA VAL A 31 -0.52 -13.17 -7.89
C VAL A 31 -1.19 -13.63 -6.62
N VAL A 32 -1.26 -12.75 -5.62
CA VAL A 32 -1.84 -13.06 -4.31
C VAL A 32 -2.87 -12.01 -3.92
N ILE A 33 -3.82 -12.39 -3.07
CA ILE A 33 -4.67 -11.47 -2.30
C ILE A 33 -4.18 -11.49 -0.86
N VAL A 34 -3.93 -10.32 -0.28
CA VAL A 34 -3.41 -10.18 1.08
C VAL A 34 -4.17 -9.13 1.90
N PRO A 35 -4.19 -9.27 3.24
CA PRO A 35 -4.80 -8.28 4.11
C PRO A 35 -3.91 -7.03 4.24
N THR A 36 -4.56 -5.87 4.37
CA THR A 36 -3.98 -4.61 4.82
C THR A 36 -4.94 -3.99 5.84
N ASP A 37 -4.48 -3.09 6.71
CA ASP A 37 -5.37 -2.43 7.70
C ASP A 37 -6.55 -1.69 7.03
N VAL A 38 -6.38 -1.26 5.78
CA VAL A 38 -7.37 -0.53 4.97
C VAL A 38 -8.06 -1.39 3.92
N GLY A 39 -8.10 -2.71 4.12
CA GLY A 39 -8.79 -3.66 3.24
C GLY A 39 -7.83 -4.62 2.51
N TYR A 40 -8.35 -5.42 1.59
CA TYR A 40 -7.54 -6.40 0.86
C TYR A 40 -6.86 -5.82 -0.38
N ALA A 41 -5.66 -6.29 -0.69
CA ALA A 41 -4.87 -5.90 -1.85
C ALA A 41 -4.51 -7.12 -2.72
N LEU A 42 -4.50 -6.91 -4.03
CA LEU A 42 -3.86 -7.79 -5.01
C LEU A 42 -2.39 -7.42 -5.10
N LEU A 43 -1.49 -8.41 -5.03
CA LEU A 43 -0.05 -8.23 -5.18
C LEU A 43 0.57 -9.18 -6.20
N THR A 44 1.63 -8.70 -6.84
CA THR A 44 2.55 -9.45 -7.72
C THR A 44 3.94 -8.84 -7.63
N SER A 45 4.97 -9.54 -8.11
CA SER A 45 6.33 -9.03 -8.31
C SER A 45 6.75 -9.00 -9.79
N THR A 46 5.87 -9.41 -10.71
CA THR A 46 6.20 -9.57 -12.13
C THR A 46 5.23 -8.84 -13.05
N GLN A 47 5.71 -8.46 -14.24
CA GLN A 47 4.89 -7.84 -15.29
C GLN A 47 3.70 -8.71 -15.70
N THR A 48 3.92 -10.01 -15.87
CA THR A 48 2.85 -10.96 -16.21
C THR A 48 1.76 -10.97 -15.14
N GLY A 49 2.14 -10.91 -13.86
CA GLY A 49 1.16 -10.79 -12.78
C GLY A 49 0.44 -9.44 -12.78
N ILE A 50 1.10 -8.33 -13.15
CA ILE A 50 0.42 -7.03 -13.28
C ILE A 50 -0.67 -7.11 -14.37
N GLN A 51 -0.34 -7.69 -15.52
CA GLN A 51 -1.31 -7.91 -16.59
C GLN A 51 -2.49 -8.77 -16.13
N ARG A 52 -2.22 -9.84 -15.35
CA ARG A 52 -3.26 -10.69 -14.77
C ARG A 52 -4.17 -9.94 -13.81
N ILE A 53 -3.60 -9.11 -12.92
CA ILE A 53 -4.34 -8.22 -12.01
C ILE A 53 -5.22 -7.25 -12.81
N PHE A 54 -4.68 -6.61 -13.85
CA PHE A 54 -5.42 -5.61 -14.63
C PHE A 54 -6.57 -6.26 -15.41
N ALA A 55 -6.33 -7.42 -16.03
CA ALA A 55 -7.35 -8.20 -16.69
C ALA A 55 -8.47 -8.63 -15.73
N ALA A 56 -8.14 -9.03 -14.49
CA ALA A 56 -9.13 -9.40 -13.49
C ALA A 56 -10.00 -8.22 -13.04
N LYS A 57 -9.41 -7.02 -12.97
CA LYS A 57 -10.07 -5.79 -12.46
C LYS A 57 -10.82 -4.98 -13.52
N ASP A 58 -10.86 -5.46 -14.77
CA ASP A 58 -11.35 -4.72 -15.93
C ASP A 58 -10.72 -3.32 -16.04
N ARG A 59 -9.40 -3.28 -15.83
CA ARG A 59 -8.64 -2.03 -15.79
C ARG A 59 -8.02 -1.75 -17.17
N ARG A 60 -8.10 -0.51 -17.63
CA ARG A 60 -7.50 -0.10 -18.92
C ARG A 60 -5.99 -0.36 -18.94
N GLU A 61 -5.46 -0.70 -20.11
CA GLU A 61 -4.02 -0.77 -20.34
C GLU A 61 -3.34 0.58 -20.04
N GLY A 62 -2.12 0.54 -19.50
CA GLY A 62 -1.34 1.74 -19.19
C GLY A 62 -1.68 2.44 -17.86
N HIS A 63 -2.61 1.91 -17.06
CA HIS A 63 -2.83 2.44 -15.72
C HIS A 63 -1.62 2.20 -14.79
N ASN A 64 -1.32 3.20 -13.95
CA ASN A 64 -0.27 3.05 -12.93
C ASN A 64 -0.67 2.07 -11.82
N ILE A 65 0.33 1.36 -11.30
CA ILE A 65 0.25 0.51 -10.12
C ILE A 65 1.30 0.97 -9.10
N GLY A 66 0.95 0.98 -7.81
CA GLY A 66 1.88 1.42 -6.77
C GLY A 66 2.77 0.27 -6.30
N ILE A 67 3.89 0.61 -5.66
CA ILE A 67 4.67 -0.34 -4.89
C ILE A 67 4.02 -0.48 -3.50
N ILE A 68 3.82 -1.70 -3.02
CA ILE A 68 3.62 -1.94 -1.58
C ILE A 68 4.99 -2.35 -1.04
N GLY A 69 5.59 -1.49 -0.23
CA GLY A 69 6.99 -1.61 0.15
C GLY A 69 7.24 -1.35 1.62
N THR A 70 8.51 -1.31 1.99
CA THR A 70 8.94 -1.01 3.36
C THR A 70 9.41 0.44 3.49
N TYR A 71 9.57 0.91 4.72
CA TYR A 71 10.24 2.18 4.98
C TYR A 71 11.67 2.19 4.40
N LYS A 72 12.40 1.07 4.49
CA LYS A 72 13.73 0.91 3.89
C LYS A 72 13.70 1.15 2.38
N GLN A 73 12.76 0.53 1.66
CA GLN A 73 12.59 0.72 0.22
C GLN A 73 12.20 2.15 -0.13
N HIS A 74 11.26 2.73 0.65
CA HIS A 74 10.90 4.15 0.54
C HIS A 74 12.14 5.05 0.66
N ARG A 75 13.01 4.79 1.64
CA ARG A 75 14.23 5.57 1.88
C ARG A 75 15.31 5.37 0.81
N GLN A 76 15.38 4.18 0.22
CA GLN A 76 16.35 3.84 -0.83
C GLN A 76 15.96 4.38 -2.20
N ILE A 77 14.66 4.47 -2.50
CA ILE A 77 14.15 4.79 -3.83
C ILE A 77 13.81 6.27 -3.96
N HIS A 78 13.20 6.87 -2.94
CA HIS A 78 12.81 8.28 -3.02
C HIS A 78 13.98 9.23 -2.74
N VAL A 79 13.88 10.43 -3.31
CA VAL A 79 14.76 11.56 -3.04
C VAL A 79 13.98 12.56 -2.19
N LEU A 80 14.25 12.57 -0.88
CA LEU A 80 13.62 13.45 0.11
C LEU A 80 14.66 13.92 1.14
N SER A 81 14.31 14.95 1.91
CA SER A 81 15.13 15.37 3.05
C SER A 81 14.99 14.38 4.23
N GLU A 82 15.99 14.34 5.12
CA GLU A 82 15.96 13.49 6.31
C GLU A 82 14.72 13.75 7.19
N ALA A 83 14.28 15.01 7.31
CA ALA A 83 13.09 15.34 8.09
C ALA A 83 11.80 14.72 7.51
N LYS A 84 11.69 14.61 6.19
CA LYS A 84 10.57 13.95 5.52
C LYS A 84 10.65 12.43 5.62
N PHE A 85 11.86 11.86 5.61
CA PHE A 85 12.06 10.45 5.93
C PHE A 85 11.70 10.13 7.37
N GLU A 86 12.07 10.98 8.32
CA GLU A 86 11.71 10.83 9.74
C GLU A 86 10.18 10.90 9.92
N MET A 87 9.51 11.84 9.23
CA MET A 87 8.05 11.90 9.21
C MET A 87 7.41 10.58 8.78
N THR A 88 7.85 10.00 7.65
CA THR A 88 7.32 8.71 7.20
C THR A 88 7.60 7.60 8.23
N ARG A 89 8.81 7.54 8.79
CA ARG A 89 9.20 6.54 9.79
C ARG A 89 8.28 6.58 11.01
N VAL A 90 8.10 7.76 11.59
CA VAL A 90 7.26 7.96 12.78
C VAL A 90 5.81 7.60 12.49
N LEU A 91 5.24 8.07 11.38
CA LEU A 91 3.83 7.80 11.06
C LEU A 91 3.56 6.31 10.81
N THR A 92 4.51 5.61 10.18
CA THR A 92 4.31 4.23 9.72
C THR A 92 4.85 3.20 10.71
N GLU A 93 6.15 3.27 11.05
CA GLU A 93 6.82 2.27 11.87
C GLU A 93 6.52 2.41 13.37
N ASP A 94 6.50 3.64 13.87
CA ASP A 94 6.30 3.93 15.32
C ASP A 94 4.81 4.02 15.68
N MET A 95 4.00 4.56 14.77
CA MET A 95 2.61 4.92 15.05
C MET A 95 1.57 4.13 14.24
N ALA A 96 2.04 3.10 13.53
CA ALA A 96 1.24 2.10 12.84
C ALA A 96 0.14 2.68 11.94
N MET A 97 0.55 3.42 10.90
CA MET A 97 -0.33 3.83 9.80
C MET A 97 0.19 3.33 8.46
N ILE A 98 -0.72 2.91 7.58
CA ILE A 98 -0.44 2.82 6.16
C ILE A 98 -0.51 4.19 5.51
N VAL A 99 0.58 4.58 4.86
CA VAL A 99 0.63 5.81 4.07
C VAL A 99 1.21 5.52 2.69
N GLY A 100 0.45 5.88 1.66
CA GLY A 100 0.91 5.93 0.28
C GLY A 100 1.77 7.17 0.08
N ILE A 101 3.09 7.00 0.02
CA ILE A 101 4.02 8.11 -0.21
C ILE A 101 4.30 8.25 -1.70
N ILE A 102 4.06 9.44 -2.24
CA ILE A 102 4.43 9.83 -3.60
C ILE A 102 5.59 10.81 -3.47
N ALA A 103 6.71 10.49 -4.09
CA ALA A 103 7.86 11.39 -4.13
C ALA A 103 8.71 11.12 -5.37
N LYS A 104 9.68 12.02 -5.60
CA LYS A 104 10.63 11.89 -6.69
C LYS A 104 11.58 10.72 -6.47
N TYR A 105 12.06 10.14 -7.56
CA TYR A 105 13.21 9.22 -7.57
C TYR A 105 14.28 9.76 -8.53
N ASP A 106 15.51 9.25 -8.45
CA ASP A 106 16.57 9.63 -9.38
C ASP A 106 16.35 8.96 -10.74
N THR A 107 15.90 9.74 -11.72
CA THR A 107 15.63 9.27 -13.10
C THR A 107 16.90 9.05 -13.93
N LYS A 108 18.06 9.54 -13.47
CA LYS A 108 19.35 9.41 -14.16
C LYS A 108 20.16 8.23 -13.62
N SER A 109 20.09 8.01 -12.31
CA SER A 109 20.75 6.91 -11.62
C SER A 109 19.71 6.09 -10.84
N LEU A 110 19.02 5.19 -11.54
CA LEU A 110 18.00 4.34 -10.94
C LEU A 110 18.61 3.50 -9.80
N HIS A 111 17.92 3.48 -8.66
CA HIS A 111 18.24 2.52 -7.59
C HIS A 111 18.19 1.08 -8.17
N PRO A 112 19.07 0.14 -7.76
CA PRO A 112 19.13 -1.21 -8.32
C PRO A 112 17.77 -1.93 -8.40
N ARG A 113 16.90 -1.75 -7.40
CA ARG A 113 15.53 -2.31 -7.41
C ARG A 113 14.65 -1.81 -8.56
N LEU A 114 14.80 -0.54 -8.96
CA LEU A 114 14.08 0.01 -10.11
C LEU A 114 14.79 -0.33 -11.42
N ALA A 115 16.12 -0.34 -11.43
CA ALA A 115 16.93 -0.69 -12.60
C ALA A 115 16.75 -2.15 -13.06
N ALA A 116 16.41 -3.05 -12.14
CA ALA A 116 16.13 -4.46 -12.43
C ALA A 116 14.75 -4.69 -13.09
N LEU A 117 13.87 -3.70 -13.11
CA LEU A 117 12.54 -3.82 -13.70
C LEU A 117 12.62 -3.77 -15.23
N ASP A 118 11.79 -4.57 -15.90
CA ASP A 118 11.61 -4.39 -17.34
C ASP A 118 10.96 -3.03 -17.65
N PRO A 119 11.16 -2.48 -18.86
CA PRO A 119 10.65 -1.16 -19.21
C PRO A 119 9.13 -1.00 -19.04
N ALA A 120 8.35 -2.06 -19.28
CA ALA A 120 6.90 -1.99 -19.13
C ALA A 120 6.52 -1.89 -17.65
N THR A 121 7.11 -2.70 -16.78
CA THR A 121 6.90 -2.58 -15.33
C THR A 121 7.33 -1.21 -14.82
N LEU A 122 8.52 -0.73 -15.19
CA LEU A 122 9.03 0.58 -14.76
C LEU A 122 8.07 1.72 -15.14
N SER A 123 7.55 1.69 -16.38
CA SER A 123 6.58 2.68 -16.86
C SER A 123 5.25 2.66 -16.10
N GLN A 124 4.83 1.51 -15.56
CA GLN A 124 3.58 1.37 -14.83
C GLN A 124 3.73 1.78 -13.35
N VAL A 125 4.91 1.61 -12.77
CA VAL A 125 5.14 1.97 -11.36
C VAL A 125 5.56 3.42 -11.15
N THR A 126 5.94 4.11 -12.23
CA THR A 126 6.37 5.52 -12.21
C THR A 126 5.39 6.44 -12.93
N LYS A 127 5.37 7.73 -12.55
CA LYS A 127 4.65 8.79 -13.26
C LYS A 127 5.53 10.02 -13.34
N GLY A 128 6.09 10.28 -14.53
CA GLY A 128 7.12 11.30 -14.70
C GLY A 128 8.35 10.96 -13.84
N ASP A 129 8.76 11.87 -12.98
CA ASP A 129 9.86 11.71 -12.04
C ASP A 129 9.43 11.17 -10.67
N THR A 130 8.16 10.77 -10.52
CA THR A 130 7.63 10.26 -9.24
C THR A 130 7.34 8.77 -9.25
N VAL A 131 7.42 8.16 -8.06
CA VAL A 131 6.99 6.79 -7.77
C VAL A 131 6.09 6.81 -6.54
N SER A 132 5.14 5.89 -6.47
CA SER A 132 4.26 5.73 -5.31
C SER A 132 4.63 4.46 -4.55
N ILE A 133 4.93 4.61 -3.25
CA ILE A 133 5.25 3.51 -2.34
C ILE A 133 4.29 3.60 -1.14
N ALA A 134 3.37 2.64 -1.03
CA ALA A 134 2.60 2.42 0.17
C ALA A 134 3.46 1.70 1.21
N VAL A 135 3.68 2.36 2.35
CA VAL A 135 4.38 1.77 3.50
C VAL A 135 3.31 1.33 4.50
N PRO A 136 3.10 0.01 4.67
CA PRO A 136 2.07 -0.52 5.54
C PRO A 136 2.55 -0.67 6.99
N GLU A 137 1.58 -0.77 7.89
CA GLU A 137 1.77 -0.97 9.32
C GLU A 137 1.50 -2.41 9.79
N GLY A 138 0.62 -3.13 9.10
CA GLY A 138 0.12 -4.43 9.55
C GLY A 138 1.24 -5.46 9.70
N PRO A 139 1.22 -6.30 10.77
CA PRO A 139 2.30 -7.24 11.07
C PRO A 139 2.59 -8.20 9.92
N PHE A 140 1.55 -8.59 9.16
CA PHE A 140 1.69 -9.42 7.97
C PHE A 140 2.54 -8.75 6.88
N LEU A 141 2.18 -7.52 6.47
CA LEU A 141 2.89 -6.83 5.39
C LEU A 141 4.28 -6.36 5.83
N ARG A 142 4.50 -6.08 7.13
CA ARG A 142 5.83 -5.82 7.67
C ARG A 142 6.75 -7.03 7.52
N GLU A 143 6.25 -8.22 7.87
CA GLU A 143 7.03 -9.45 7.73
C GLU A 143 7.25 -9.82 6.26
N LEU A 144 6.23 -9.72 5.42
CA LEU A 144 6.37 -9.94 3.97
C LEU A 144 7.36 -8.94 3.35
N GLY A 145 7.29 -7.67 3.74
CA GLY A 145 8.23 -6.62 3.32
C GLY A 145 9.67 -6.91 3.76
N ARG A 146 9.88 -7.39 5.00
CA ARG A 146 11.20 -7.84 5.48
C ARG A 146 11.79 -8.93 4.59
N LEU A 147 10.97 -9.92 4.20
CA LEU A 147 11.41 -10.96 3.27
C LEU A 147 11.81 -10.41 1.89
N CYS A 148 11.06 -9.42 1.38
CA CYS A 148 11.42 -8.73 0.12
C CYS A 148 12.68 -7.86 0.26
N ASP A 149 12.99 -7.41 1.48
CA ASP A 149 14.22 -6.67 1.78
C ASP A 149 15.46 -7.55 1.92
N GLU A 150 15.27 -8.81 2.32
CA GLU A 150 16.30 -9.84 2.42
C GLU A 150 16.51 -10.60 1.11
N ASP A 151 15.58 -10.49 0.17
CA ASP A 151 15.71 -11.08 -1.16
C ASP A 151 16.95 -10.52 -1.88
N PRO A 152 17.87 -11.38 -2.37
CA PRO A 152 19.12 -10.94 -2.98
C PRO A 152 18.93 -10.20 -4.31
N GLU A 153 17.79 -10.37 -4.98
CA GLU A 153 17.44 -9.64 -6.21
C GLU A 153 16.70 -8.33 -5.90
N GLY A 154 16.45 -8.05 -4.62
CA GLY A 154 15.76 -6.83 -4.20
C GLY A 154 14.31 -6.79 -4.67
N MET A 155 13.58 -7.91 -4.57
CA MET A 155 12.18 -8.01 -4.98
C MET A 155 11.31 -6.83 -4.52
N LEU A 156 10.54 -6.27 -5.46
CA LEU A 156 9.50 -5.28 -5.21
C LEU A 156 8.12 -5.93 -5.37
N MET A 157 7.14 -5.46 -4.62
CA MET A 157 5.75 -5.88 -4.75
C MET A 157 4.93 -4.74 -5.34
N PHE A 158 4.14 -5.06 -6.36
CA PHE A 158 3.25 -4.12 -7.05
C PHE A 158 1.82 -4.45 -6.67
N GLY A 159 1.08 -3.43 -6.24
CA GLY A 159 -0.22 -3.64 -5.61
C GLY A 159 -1.31 -2.67 -5.97
N THR A 160 -2.52 -3.17 -5.88
CA THR A 160 -3.77 -2.40 -5.98
C THR A 160 -4.83 -3.05 -5.09
N SER A 161 -5.89 -2.33 -4.78
CA SER A 161 -6.99 -2.85 -3.97
C SER A 161 -7.66 -4.08 -4.63
N ALA A 162 -8.12 -5.05 -3.85
CA ALA A 162 -8.74 -6.28 -4.33
C ALA A 162 -10.25 -6.09 -4.58
N ASN A 163 -10.58 -5.38 -5.67
CA ASN A 163 -11.95 -5.08 -6.11
C ASN A 163 -12.00 -4.81 -7.61
N LEU A 164 -13.19 -4.85 -8.22
CA LEU A 164 -13.38 -4.30 -9.56
C LEU A 164 -13.13 -2.79 -9.60
N THR A 165 -12.53 -2.30 -10.69
CA THR A 165 -12.16 -0.87 -10.82
C THR A 165 -13.36 0.04 -10.56
N GLY A 166 -13.22 0.99 -9.62
CA GLY A 166 -14.26 1.96 -9.26
C GLY A 166 -15.33 1.49 -8.27
N GLN A 167 -15.30 0.23 -7.82
CA GLN A 167 -16.37 -0.35 -6.95
C GLN A 167 -16.11 -0.24 -5.44
N GLY A 168 -15.11 0.55 -5.03
CA GLY A 168 -14.73 0.71 -3.63
C GLY A 168 -13.90 -0.44 -3.07
N GLN A 169 -13.30 -0.21 -1.91
CA GLN A 169 -12.40 -1.14 -1.23
C GLN A 169 -13.18 -2.31 -0.60
N ARG A 170 -12.62 -3.53 -0.65
CA ARG A 170 -13.15 -4.70 0.07
C ARG A 170 -12.37 -4.95 1.34
N PHE A 171 -13.06 -5.32 2.41
CA PHE A 171 -12.51 -5.43 3.76
C PHE A 171 -12.58 -6.84 4.35
N ARG A 172 -13.15 -7.80 3.62
CA ARG A 172 -13.12 -9.25 3.90
C ARG A 172 -13.21 -9.99 2.58
N ILE A 173 -12.78 -11.24 2.56
CA ILE A 173 -12.68 -12.04 1.32
C ILE A 173 -14.04 -12.27 0.68
N GLU A 174 -15.09 -12.43 1.47
CA GLU A 174 -16.45 -12.71 0.99
C GLU A 174 -17.05 -11.57 0.18
N ASP A 175 -16.52 -10.35 0.31
CA ASP A 175 -16.98 -9.19 -0.47
C ASP A 175 -16.18 -8.99 -1.77
N ILE A 176 -15.14 -9.81 -2.02
CA ILE A 176 -14.33 -9.74 -3.24
C ILE A 176 -15.02 -10.49 -4.37
N GLU A 177 -15.06 -9.89 -5.56
CA GLU A 177 -15.70 -10.50 -6.72
C GLU A 177 -15.01 -11.82 -7.12
N SER A 178 -15.78 -12.85 -7.46
CA SER A 178 -15.25 -14.17 -7.80
C SER A 178 -14.20 -14.12 -8.91
N ARG A 179 -14.41 -13.31 -9.94
CA ARG A 179 -13.42 -13.06 -11.02
C ARG A 179 -12.05 -12.62 -10.49
N VAL A 180 -12.02 -11.84 -9.42
CA VAL A 180 -10.78 -11.35 -8.80
C VAL A 180 -10.12 -12.46 -7.98
N ILE A 181 -10.92 -13.23 -7.22
CA ILE A 181 -10.45 -14.42 -6.50
C ILE A 181 -9.88 -15.48 -7.45
N ASP A 182 -10.59 -15.78 -8.54
CA ASP A 182 -10.22 -16.81 -9.52
C ASP A 182 -8.93 -16.45 -10.29
N ALA A 183 -8.51 -15.19 -10.23
CA ALA A 183 -7.31 -14.69 -10.89
C ALA A 183 -6.04 -14.78 -10.00
N VAL A 184 -6.13 -15.27 -8.76
CA VAL A 184 -4.96 -15.37 -7.86
C VAL A 184 -4.52 -16.80 -7.59
N ASP A 185 -3.26 -16.97 -7.20
CA ASP A 185 -2.68 -18.27 -6.82
C ASP A 185 -2.83 -18.54 -5.32
N LEU A 186 -2.88 -17.48 -4.51
CA LEU A 186 -2.98 -17.54 -3.05
C LEU A 186 -3.87 -16.41 -2.52
N VAL A 187 -4.73 -16.75 -1.57
CA VAL A 187 -5.50 -15.81 -0.74
C VAL A 187 -5.04 -15.95 0.70
N VAL A 188 -4.54 -14.86 1.28
CA VAL A 188 -4.26 -14.75 2.72
C VAL A 188 -5.49 -14.16 3.38
N ASP A 189 -6.31 -14.98 4.05
CA ASP A 189 -7.56 -14.54 4.66
C ASP A 189 -7.41 -14.31 6.17
N TYR A 190 -7.22 -13.05 6.56
CA TYR A 190 -7.16 -12.65 7.97
C TYR A 190 -8.48 -12.04 8.46
N GLY A 191 -9.60 -12.32 7.79
CA GLY A 191 -10.93 -11.86 8.16
C GLY A 191 -11.19 -10.37 7.92
N LEU A 192 -12.04 -9.76 8.75
CA LEU A 192 -12.46 -8.37 8.58
C LEU A 192 -11.32 -7.39 8.92
N GLN A 193 -10.97 -6.52 7.97
CA GLN A 193 -9.88 -5.56 8.12
C GLN A 193 -10.25 -4.38 9.02
N LYS A 194 -9.26 -3.91 9.78
CA LYS A 194 -9.38 -2.99 10.92
C LYS A 194 -10.15 -1.70 10.60
N TRP A 195 -9.89 -1.08 9.45
CA TRP A 195 -10.44 0.25 9.10
C TRP A 195 -11.67 0.19 8.19
N GLN A 196 -12.40 -0.93 8.20
CA GLN A 196 -13.61 -1.11 7.37
C GLN A 196 -14.66 -0.01 7.51
N VAL A 197 -14.80 0.59 8.69
CA VAL A 197 -15.80 1.63 8.97
C VAL A 197 -15.65 2.87 8.07
N TYR A 198 -14.43 3.18 7.63
CA TYR A 198 -14.17 4.33 6.74
C TYR A 198 -14.60 4.06 5.30
N ARG A 199 -14.69 2.78 4.89
CA ARG A 199 -14.95 2.36 3.50
C ARG A 199 -13.99 3.00 2.46
N ARG A 200 -12.76 3.33 2.89
CA ARG A 200 -11.72 4.00 2.11
C ARG A 200 -10.43 3.17 2.13
N GLY A 201 -9.62 3.32 1.09
CA GLY A 201 -8.22 2.90 1.11
C GLY A 201 -7.35 3.86 1.94
N GLY A 202 -6.04 3.62 1.98
CA GLY A 202 -5.09 4.44 2.76
C GLY A 202 -4.93 5.88 2.26
N VAL A 203 -4.34 6.72 3.10
CA VAL A 203 -3.97 8.10 2.76
C VAL A 203 -2.91 8.10 1.66
N ASN A 204 -3.06 8.92 0.63
CA ASN A 204 -1.99 9.18 -0.33
C ASN A 204 -1.44 10.59 -0.09
N PHE A 205 -0.13 10.68 0.08
CA PHE A 205 0.58 11.88 0.47
C PHE A 205 1.74 12.15 -0.50
N ASP A 206 1.71 13.31 -1.13
CA ASP A 206 2.84 13.88 -1.84
C ASP A 206 3.84 14.41 -0.82
N ALA A 207 4.89 13.64 -0.56
CA ALA A 207 5.90 14.02 0.42
C ALA A 207 6.87 15.09 -0.12
N GLU A 208 6.93 15.31 -1.44
CA GLU A 208 7.73 16.40 -2.00
C GLU A 208 7.07 17.74 -1.67
N ASN A 209 5.77 17.86 -1.95
CA ASN A 209 5.03 19.11 -1.79
C ASN A 209 4.22 19.17 -0.48
N MET A 210 4.42 18.19 0.41
CA MET A 210 3.70 18.05 1.68
C MET A 210 2.17 18.08 1.55
N LYS A 211 1.64 17.56 0.43
CA LYS A 211 0.24 17.68 0.04
C LYS A 211 -0.50 16.36 0.15
N VAL A 212 -1.67 16.38 0.78
CA VAL A 212 -2.59 15.23 0.78
C VAL A 212 -3.25 15.11 -0.58
N LEU A 213 -2.99 14.02 -1.29
CA LEU A 213 -3.59 13.71 -2.59
C LEU A 213 -4.89 12.92 -2.45
N ARG A 214 -5.02 12.14 -1.38
CA ARG A 214 -6.24 11.41 -1.04
C ARG A 214 -6.40 11.34 0.47
N LYS A 215 -7.52 11.86 0.98
CA LYS A 215 -8.01 11.58 2.33
C LYS A 215 -8.47 10.12 2.37
N GLY A 216 -7.73 9.30 3.10
CA GLY A 216 -7.97 7.86 3.23
C GLY A 216 -8.66 7.51 4.53
N ALA A 217 -8.76 6.22 4.82
CA ALA A 217 -9.12 5.76 6.15
C ALA A 217 -8.11 6.29 7.19
N GLY A 218 -8.60 6.67 8.38
CA GLY A 218 -7.79 7.24 9.46
C GLY A 218 -7.10 8.57 9.13
N TYR A 219 -7.64 9.34 8.18
CA TYR A 219 -7.04 10.61 7.76
C TYR A 219 -7.02 11.67 8.88
N GLU A 220 -8.05 11.71 9.72
CA GLU A 220 -8.10 12.58 10.89
C GLU A 220 -6.95 12.29 11.88
N VAL A 221 -6.56 11.02 12.02
CA VAL A 221 -5.40 10.61 12.81
C VAL A 221 -4.10 11.03 12.12
N PHE A 222 -4.00 10.84 10.80
CA PHE A 222 -2.85 11.32 10.01
C PHE A 222 -2.65 12.83 10.19
N ARG A 223 -3.75 13.59 10.05
CA ARG A 223 -3.76 15.04 10.15
C ARG A 223 -3.33 15.52 11.54
N ASP A 224 -3.91 14.98 12.62
CA ASP A 224 -3.52 15.36 13.97
C ASP A 224 -2.01 15.18 14.19
N ARG A 225 -1.48 14.02 13.79
CA ARG A 225 -0.05 13.69 13.93
C ARG A 225 0.85 14.61 13.10
N MET A 226 0.45 14.93 11.87
CA MET A 226 1.17 15.89 11.02
C MET A 226 1.24 17.28 11.65
N LEU A 227 0.11 17.80 12.13
CA LEU A 227 0.04 19.10 12.78
C LEU A 227 0.79 19.15 14.11
N ARG A 228 0.78 18.04 14.86
CA ARG A 228 1.37 17.93 16.19
C ARG A 228 2.88 17.75 16.17
N TRP A 229 3.41 16.94 15.25
CA TRP A 229 4.82 16.53 15.26
C TRP A 229 5.64 17.10 14.10
N PHE A 230 5.00 17.44 12.99
CA PHE A 230 5.68 17.95 11.79
C PHE A 230 5.16 19.31 11.28
N PRO A 231 4.77 20.27 12.15
CA PRO A 231 4.20 21.55 11.70
C PRO A 231 5.18 22.37 10.86
N ASN A 232 6.49 22.24 11.12
CA ASN A 232 7.51 22.94 10.36
C ASN A 232 7.58 22.47 8.90
N LEU A 233 7.41 21.17 8.63
CA LEU A 233 7.40 20.67 7.25
C LEU A 233 6.23 21.26 6.45
N LEU A 234 5.07 21.43 7.10
CA LEU A 234 3.89 22.04 6.49
C LEU A 234 4.09 23.54 6.26
N LYS A 235 4.64 24.24 7.25
CA LYS A 235 4.96 25.67 7.17
C LYS A 235 5.98 25.96 6.08
N ASP A 236 7.06 25.18 6.00
CA ASP A 236 8.13 25.36 5.01
C ASP A 236 7.63 25.12 3.58
N ALA A 237 6.61 24.27 3.41
CA ALA A 237 5.94 24.02 2.15
C ALA A 237 4.80 25.02 1.83
N ASP A 238 4.44 25.91 2.76
CA ASP A 238 3.27 26.78 2.69
C ASP A 238 1.95 25.99 2.42
N VAL A 239 1.79 24.86 3.09
CA VAL A 239 0.63 23.97 2.94
C VAL A 239 -0.13 23.83 4.25
N SER A 240 -1.45 23.95 4.17
CA SER A 240 -2.37 23.54 5.22
C SER A 240 -2.97 22.16 4.93
N ILE A 241 -3.27 21.41 5.99
CA ILE A 241 -3.96 20.12 5.90
C ILE A 241 -5.37 20.30 6.49
N GLU A 242 -6.37 20.34 5.61
CA GLU A 242 -7.78 20.53 5.96
C GLU A 242 -8.41 19.32 6.66
N GLU A 243 -9.50 19.53 7.39
CA GLU A 243 -10.26 18.43 8.00
C GLU A 243 -10.95 17.55 6.97
N ASP A 244 -11.18 16.29 7.34
CA ASP A 244 -12.09 15.44 6.57
C ASP A 244 -13.52 15.94 6.79
N PRO A 245 -14.29 16.29 5.74
CA PRO A 245 -15.67 16.68 5.94
C PRO A 245 -16.51 15.56 6.58
N ASP A 246 -16.14 14.29 6.37
CA ASP A 246 -16.88 13.13 6.85
C ASP A 246 -16.42 12.63 8.23
N PHE A 247 -15.27 13.11 8.73
CA PHE A 247 -14.65 12.68 9.99
C PHE A 247 -14.02 13.87 10.74
N GLN A 248 -14.85 14.85 11.08
CA GLN A 248 -14.42 16.05 11.80
C GLN A 248 -14.12 15.73 13.27
N ILE A 249 -13.04 16.31 13.80
CA ILE A 249 -12.61 16.15 15.20
C ILE A 249 -12.74 17.45 16.01
N SER A 250 -13.04 18.56 15.33
CA SER A 250 -13.20 19.89 15.91
C SER A 250 -14.56 20.12 16.58
N GLU A 251 -15.55 19.24 16.32
CA GLU A 251 -16.85 19.23 17.00
C GLU A 251 -16.99 18.00 17.93
N PRO A 252 -16.75 18.14 19.24
CA PRO A 252 -17.03 17.06 20.19
C PRO A 252 -18.54 16.92 20.43
N GLY A 253 -19.12 15.81 19.96
CA GLY A 253 -20.39 15.28 20.46
C GLY A 253 -21.67 15.79 19.79
N MET A 254 -22.08 15.10 18.74
CA MET A 254 -23.50 14.92 18.41
C MET A 254 -23.82 13.43 18.52
N PRO A 255 -24.72 13.00 19.43
CA PRO A 255 -25.16 11.61 19.44
C PRO A 255 -25.84 11.29 18.11
N ALA A 256 -25.61 10.08 17.59
CA ALA A 256 -26.36 9.56 16.47
C ALA A 256 -27.86 9.64 16.78
N THR A 257 -28.58 10.45 16.00
CA THR A 257 -30.05 10.36 15.88
C THR A 257 -30.40 9.42 14.75
#